data_AF-A0A0G1DUD4-F1
#
_entry.id   AF-A0A0G1DUD4-F1
#
_cell.length_a   1.000
_cell.length_b   1.000
_cell.length_c   1.000
_cell.angle_alpha   90.00
_cell.angle_beta   90.00
_cell.angle_gamma   90.00
#
_symmetry.space_group_name_H-M   'P 1'
#
loop_
_entity.id
_entity.type
_entity.pdbx_description
1 polymer ?
#
loop_
_entity_poly.entity_id
_entity_poly.type
_entity_poly.pdbx_seq_one_letter_code
_entity_poly.pdbx_strand_id
1 'polypeptide(L)'
;MDQNFQTSFIPKKPIIKESAISSRPVGILFIASLFILFTVLLATGGLFFYKGVVKKSIADKEKTLNLAKERFEPSKITELQVLDKRLRASSEILEKHIAITPVFEALEQLTMKTVRFTKFSYELSEDNAAINVKMSGQAIGYRSVALQSDLFAKNKNLIDPIFSNLTLDNSGNVLFDLEFSVDPSFVNYKRTLQAES
;
A
#
# COMPACT_ATOMS: atom_id res chain seq x y z
N MET A 1 126.33 30.98 -37.48
CA MET A 1 126.33 29.81 -36.59
C MET A 1 125.35 28.82 -37.15
N ASP A 2 125.84 27.63 -37.38
CA ASP A 2 125.39 26.73 -38.43
C ASP A 2 124.12 25.95 -38.14
N GLN A 3 123.46 25.65 -39.27
CA GLN A 3 122.56 24.54 -39.58
C GLN A 3 122.55 23.35 -38.60
N ASN A 4 121.35 22.83 -38.31
CA ASN A 4 121.04 21.48 -38.79
C ASN A 4 119.51 21.23 -38.86
N PHE A 5 118.96 21.22 -40.06
CA PHE A 5 117.61 20.71 -40.33
C PHE A 5 117.72 19.23 -40.68
N GLN A 6 117.45 18.34 -39.71
CA GLN A 6 117.19 16.94 -40.02
C GLN A 6 115.80 16.83 -40.65
N THR A 7 115.77 16.66 -41.97
CA THR A 7 114.58 16.42 -42.76
C THR A 7 114.04 15.01 -42.48
N SER A 8 113.13 14.89 -41.52
CA SER A 8 112.32 13.68 -41.37
C SER A 8 111.10 13.79 -42.29
N PHE A 9 111.25 13.31 -43.52
CA PHE A 9 110.17 13.14 -44.50
C PHE A 9 109.31 11.90 -44.17
N ILE A 10 108.82 11.82 -42.92
CA ILE A 10 107.81 10.84 -42.55
C ILE A 10 106.59 11.60 -42.04
N PRO A 11 105.47 11.62 -42.79
CA PRO A 11 104.25 12.25 -42.33
C PRO A 11 103.72 11.49 -41.11
N LYS A 12 103.95 12.04 -39.91
CA LYS A 12 103.28 11.58 -38.69
C LYS A 12 101.81 12.03 -38.75
N LYS A 13 100.95 11.17 -39.31
CA LYS A 13 99.50 11.31 -39.16
C LYS A 13 99.20 11.30 -37.66
N PRO A 14 98.41 12.24 -37.12
CA PRO A 14 98.03 12.20 -35.72
C PRO A 14 97.25 10.89 -35.49
N ILE A 15 97.73 10.06 -34.56
CA ILE A 15 96.99 8.88 -34.10
C ILE A 15 95.90 9.40 -33.17
N ILE A 16 94.88 10.02 -33.75
CA ILE A 16 93.58 10.09 -33.12
C ILE A 16 93.03 8.69 -33.36
N LYS A 17 92.99 7.86 -32.31
CA LYS A 17 92.02 6.77 -32.28
C LYS A 17 90.66 7.45 -32.25
N GLU A 18 90.14 7.79 -33.42
CA GLU A 18 88.70 7.85 -33.60
C GLU A 18 88.24 6.42 -33.34
N SER A 19 87.89 6.13 -32.09
CA SER A 19 86.88 5.12 -31.85
C SER A 19 85.71 5.59 -32.69
N ALA A 20 85.55 5.02 -33.88
CA ALA A 20 84.34 5.14 -34.63
C ALA A 20 83.24 4.74 -33.65
N ILE A 21 82.47 5.72 -33.19
CA ILE A 21 81.24 5.47 -32.47
C ILE A 21 80.37 4.84 -33.54
N SER A 22 80.45 3.51 -33.65
CA SER A 22 79.58 2.74 -34.52
C SER A 22 78.18 3.09 -34.06
N SER A 23 77.45 3.86 -34.89
CA SER A 23 76.07 4.18 -34.62
C SER A 23 75.33 2.86 -34.68
N ARG A 24 75.08 2.27 -33.51
CA ARG A 24 74.27 1.06 -33.41
C ARG A 24 72.91 1.41 -34.01
N PRO A 25 72.47 0.74 -35.09
CA PRO A 25 71.15 0.99 -35.64
C PRO A 25 70.14 0.65 -34.57
N VAL A 26 69.24 1.59 -34.29
CA VAL A 26 68.16 1.37 -33.33
C VAL A 26 67.30 0.24 -33.88
N GLY A 27 67.26 -0.89 -33.18
CA GLY A 27 66.52 -2.06 -33.65
C GLY A 27 65.03 -1.75 -33.78
N ILE A 28 64.37 -2.26 -34.82
CA ILE A 28 62.93 -2.01 -35.07
C ILE A 28 62.04 -2.43 -33.89
N LEU A 29 62.50 -3.45 -33.13
CA LEU A 29 61.88 -3.91 -31.89
C LEU A 29 61.95 -2.85 -30.76
N PHE A 30 63.00 -2.04 -30.71
CA PHE A 30 63.12 -0.94 -29.74
C PHE A 30 62.15 0.20 -30.07
N ILE A 31 62.00 0.55 -31.36
CA ILE A 31 60.98 1.51 -31.82
C ILE A 31 59.56 1.01 -31.51
N ALA A 32 59.28 -0.26 -31.80
CA ALA A 32 57.97 -0.84 -31.54
C ALA A 32 57.65 -0.88 -30.03
N SER A 33 58.63 -1.23 -29.19
CA SER A 33 58.49 -1.23 -27.73
C SER A 33 58.22 0.18 -27.18
N LEU A 34 58.93 1.20 -27.68
CA LEU A 34 58.71 2.59 -27.28
C LEU A 34 57.32 3.09 -27.67
N PHE A 35 56.84 2.72 -28.87
CA PHE A 35 55.49 3.04 -29.31
C PHE A 35 54.43 2.37 -28.44
N ILE A 36 54.57 1.07 -28.16
CA ILE A 36 53.68 0.33 -27.26
C ILE A 36 53.67 0.97 -25.87
N LEU A 37 54.84 1.31 -25.33
CA LEU A 37 54.96 2.00 -24.03
C LEU A 37 54.18 3.31 -24.02
N PHE A 38 54.33 4.17 -25.03
CA PHE A 38 53.57 5.42 -25.13
C PHE A 38 52.07 5.19 -25.25
N THR A 39 51.62 4.21 -26.03
CA THR A 39 50.18 3.90 -26.16
C THR A 39 49.58 3.41 -24.84
N VAL A 40 50.29 2.56 -24.09
CA VAL A 40 49.85 2.08 -22.78
C VAL A 40 49.81 3.23 -21.76
N LEU A 41 50.79 4.14 -21.80
CA LEU A 41 50.85 5.29 -20.91
C LEU A 41 49.70 6.27 -21.19
N LEU A 42 49.42 6.54 -22.47
CA LEU A 42 48.27 7.35 -22.92
C LEU A 42 46.93 6.69 -22.56
N ALA A 43 46.78 5.38 -22.82
CA ALA A 43 45.56 4.64 -22.49
C ALA A 43 45.30 4.62 -20.97
N THR A 44 46.35 4.40 -20.17
CA THR A 44 46.24 4.40 -18.70
C THR A 44 45.88 5.78 -18.16
N GLY A 45 46.49 6.84 -18.71
CA GLY A 45 46.14 8.23 -18.39
C GLY A 45 44.69 8.54 -18.76
N GLY A 46 44.26 8.20 -19.97
CA GLY A 46 42.88 8.39 -20.44
C GLY A 46 41.86 7.67 -19.57
N LEU A 47 42.11 6.41 -19.20
CA LEU A 47 41.26 5.63 -18.29
C LEU A 47 41.18 6.25 -16.90
N PHE A 48 42.28 6.81 -16.38
CA PHE A 48 42.30 7.48 -15.09
C PHE A 48 41.43 8.75 -15.08
N PHE A 49 41.50 9.57 -16.13
CA PHE A 49 40.61 10.73 -16.27
C PHE A 49 39.15 10.32 -16.47
N TYR A 50 38.89 9.30 -17.29
CA TYR A 50 37.54 8.79 -17.52
C TYR A 50 36.89 8.27 -16.23
N LYS A 51 37.65 7.58 -15.37
CA LYS A 51 37.18 7.17 -14.03
C LYS A 51 36.69 8.35 -13.20
N GLY A 52 37.36 9.50 -13.26
CA GLY A 52 36.95 10.72 -12.59
C GLY A 52 35.61 11.26 -13.11
N VAL A 53 35.44 11.30 -14.44
CA VAL A 53 34.19 11.73 -15.10
C VAL A 53 33.03 10.80 -14.72
N VAL A 54 33.25 9.48 -14.76
CA VAL A 54 32.23 8.50 -14.39
C VAL A 54 31.84 8.67 -12.92
N LYS A 55 32.81 8.82 -12.01
CA LYS A 55 32.51 9.05 -10.58
C LYS A 55 31.66 10.31 -10.36
N LYS A 56 31.99 11.40 -11.06
CA LYS A 56 31.19 12.64 -11.00
C LYS A 56 29.78 12.43 -11.56
N SER A 57 29.65 11.73 -12.68
CA SER A 57 28.35 11.45 -13.29
C SER A 57 27.45 10.60 -12.38
N ILE A 58 28.01 9.68 -11.61
CA ILE A 58 27.27 8.88 -10.62
C ILE A 58 26.77 9.79 -9.50
N ALA A 59 27.64 10.65 -8.95
CA ALA A 59 27.26 11.58 -7.89
C ALA A 59 26.17 12.59 -8.36
N ASP A 60 26.27 13.11 -9.58
CA ASP A 60 25.27 14.01 -10.15
C ASP A 60 23.93 13.30 -10.37
N LYS A 61 23.95 12.03 -10.83
CA LYS A 61 22.74 11.20 -10.99
C LYS A 61 22.11 10.88 -9.64
N GLU A 62 22.90 10.53 -8.62
CA GLU A 62 22.42 10.28 -7.27
C GLU A 62 21.75 11.52 -6.66
N LYS A 63 22.39 12.69 -6.81
CA LYS A 63 21.81 13.97 -6.39
C LYS A 63 20.48 14.26 -7.10
N THR A 64 20.42 14.03 -8.42
CA THR A 64 19.19 14.23 -9.20
C THR A 64 18.08 13.28 -8.74
N LEU A 65 18.44 12.04 -8.42
CA LEU A 65 17.49 11.03 -7.94
C LEU A 65 16.96 11.37 -6.55
N ASN A 66 17.81 11.87 -5.64
CA ASN A 66 17.40 12.33 -4.33
C ASN A 66 16.50 13.56 -4.42
N LEU A 67 16.82 14.55 -5.26
CA LEU A 67 15.95 15.70 -5.52
C LEU A 67 14.60 15.27 -6.11
N ALA A 68 14.59 14.29 -7.01
CA ALA A 68 13.36 13.74 -7.55
C ALA A 68 12.54 13.01 -6.48
N LYS A 69 13.18 12.22 -5.59
CA LYS A 69 12.52 11.56 -4.45
C LYS A 69 11.95 12.57 -3.45
N GLU A 70 12.68 13.63 -3.13
CA GLU A 70 12.23 14.69 -2.22
C GLU A 70 11.00 15.41 -2.78
N ARG A 71 10.93 15.64 -4.11
CA ARG A 71 9.72 16.20 -4.75
C ARG A 71 8.47 15.34 -4.58
N PHE A 72 8.64 14.02 -4.40
CA PHE A 72 7.53 13.11 -4.14
C PHE A 72 7.21 12.93 -2.66
N GLU A 73 7.93 13.63 -1.77
CA GLU A 73 7.73 13.64 -0.32
C GLU A 73 7.34 12.24 0.22
N PRO A 74 8.29 11.29 0.37
CA PRO A 74 7.97 9.91 0.71
C PRO A 74 7.15 9.75 2.01
N SER A 75 7.25 10.72 2.92
CA SER A 75 6.37 10.84 4.09
C SER A 75 4.91 11.03 3.69
N LYS A 76 4.61 11.86 2.69
CA LYS A 76 3.26 12.11 2.19
C LYS A 76 2.65 10.88 1.52
N ILE A 77 3.44 10.14 0.76
CA ILE A 77 3.00 8.86 0.17
C ILE A 77 2.60 7.88 1.28
N THR A 78 3.40 7.79 2.33
CA THR A 78 3.11 6.92 3.48
C THR A 78 1.83 7.37 4.19
N GLU A 79 1.63 8.66 4.38
CA GLU A 79 0.40 9.22 4.98
C GLU A 79 -0.84 8.86 4.14
N LEU A 80 -0.77 9.03 2.83
CA LEU A 80 -1.87 8.70 1.91
C LEU A 80 -2.16 7.20 1.91
N GLN A 81 -1.14 6.35 1.96
CA GLN A 81 -1.33 4.90 2.10
C GLN A 81 -2.01 4.51 3.42
N VAL A 82 -1.67 5.19 4.52
CA VAL A 82 -2.33 4.97 5.81
C VAL A 82 -3.79 5.43 5.76
N LEU A 83 -4.05 6.60 5.17
CA LEU A 83 -5.40 7.11 4.99
C LEU A 83 -6.26 6.15 4.15
N ASP A 84 -5.74 5.69 3.02
CA ASP A 84 -6.41 4.73 2.14
C ASP A 84 -6.73 3.42 2.86
N LYS A 85 -5.78 2.87 3.65
CA LYS A 85 -6.05 1.70 4.51
C LYS A 85 -7.17 1.96 5.52
N ARG A 86 -7.18 3.13 6.18
CA ARG A 86 -8.23 3.52 7.12
C ARG A 86 -9.59 3.62 6.42
N LEU A 87 -9.65 4.27 5.26
CA LEU A 87 -10.89 4.42 4.50
C LEU A 87 -11.45 3.08 4.02
N ARG A 88 -10.60 2.17 3.55
CA ARG A 88 -11.04 0.81 3.18
C ARG A 88 -11.57 0.04 4.38
N ALA A 89 -10.85 0.07 5.50
CA ALA A 89 -11.28 -0.61 6.73
C ALA A 89 -12.62 -0.04 7.24
N SER A 90 -12.76 1.29 7.27
CA SER A 90 -14.02 1.94 7.63
C SER A 90 -15.16 1.56 6.68
N SER A 91 -14.89 1.51 5.37
CA SER A 91 -15.89 1.11 4.37
C SER A 91 -16.34 -0.34 4.58
N GLU A 92 -15.41 -1.26 4.82
CA GLU A 92 -15.72 -2.66 5.07
C GLU A 92 -16.58 -2.85 6.33
N ILE A 93 -16.25 -2.14 7.41
CA ILE A 93 -17.04 -2.17 8.65
C ILE A 93 -18.45 -1.62 8.38
N LEU A 94 -18.56 -0.52 7.65
CA LEU A 94 -19.84 0.14 7.37
C LEU A 94 -20.74 -0.71 6.47
N GLU A 95 -20.18 -1.40 5.48
CA GLU A 95 -20.94 -2.28 4.58
C GLU A 95 -21.54 -3.50 5.29
N LYS A 96 -20.85 -3.98 6.33
CA LYS A 96 -21.31 -5.08 7.18
C LYS A 96 -22.09 -4.58 8.41
N HIS A 97 -22.26 -3.27 8.58
CA HIS A 97 -22.95 -2.72 9.74
C HIS A 97 -24.46 -2.98 9.63
N ILE A 98 -25.01 -3.55 10.70
CA ILE A 98 -26.43 -3.85 10.85
C ILE A 98 -27.07 -2.71 11.63
N ALA A 99 -28.04 -2.06 11.00
CA ALA A 99 -28.85 -0.99 11.55
C ALA A 99 -30.22 -1.52 11.94
N ILE A 100 -30.55 -1.39 13.23
CA ILE A 100 -31.84 -1.86 13.77
C ILE A 100 -32.97 -0.84 13.58
N THR A 101 -32.66 0.40 13.19
CA THR A 101 -33.63 1.49 13.02
C THR A 101 -34.85 1.12 12.16
N PRO A 102 -34.70 0.47 10.98
CA PRO A 102 -35.86 0.11 10.15
C PRO A 102 -36.79 -0.90 10.81
N VAL A 103 -36.27 -1.74 11.72
CA VAL A 103 -37.11 -2.67 12.50
C VAL A 103 -37.96 -1.89 13.48
N PHE A 104 -37.41 -0.87 14.14
CA PHE A 104 -38.20 -0.01 15.03
C PHE A 104 -39.26 0.79 14.26
N GLU A 105 -38.96 1.30 13.07
CA GLU A 105 -39.95 1.98 12.22
C GLU A 105 -41.06 1.03 11.79
N ALA A 106 -40.71 -0.19 11.37
CA ALA A 106 -41.70 -1.21 11.02
C ALA A 106 -42.58 -1.59 12.23
N LEU A 107 -41.96 -1.76 13.41
CA LEU A 107 -42.69 -2.03 14.65
C LEU A 107 -43.61 -0.85 15.01
N GLU A 108 -43.16 0.40 14.89
CA GLU A 108 -43.98 1.58 15.18
C GLU A 108 -45.23 1.63 14.30
N GLN A 109 -45.09 1.35 13.00
CA GLN A 109 -46.21 1.38 12.06
C GLN A 109 -47.21 0.23 12.25
N LEU A 110 -46.73 -0.95 12.63
CA LEU A 110 -47.55 -2.16 12.75
C LEU A 110 -48.13 -2.38 14.15
N THR A 111 -47.55 -1.75 15.18
CA THR A 111 -47.98 -1.96 16.56
C THR A 111 -49.33 -1.30 16.79
N MET A 112 -50.29 -2.09 17.24
CA MET A 112 -51.60 -1.58 17.60
C MET A 112 -51.55 -0.77 18.89
N LYS A 113 -52.44 0.23 19.00
CA LYS A 113 -52.62 1.02 20.23
C LYS A 113 -53.00 0.20 21.48
N THR A 114 -53.51 -1.01 21.28
CA THR A 114 -53.90 -1.94 22.36
C THR A 114 -52.76 -2.87 22.80
N VAL A 115 -51.57 -2.74 22.22
CA VAL A 115 -50.39 -3.55 22.47
C VAL A 115 -49.23 -2.64 22.89
N ARG A 116 -48.47 -3.07 23.89
CA ARG A 116 -47.29 -2.37 24.36
C ARG A 116 -46.13 -3.33 24.53
N PHE A 117 -45.03 -3.08 23.86
CA PHE A 117 -43.78 -3.79 24.07
C PHE A 117 -42.98 -3.16 25.22
N THR A 118 -42.36 -3.99 26.04
CA THR A 118 -41.60 -3.59 27.23
C THR A 118 -40.15 -4.02 27.19
N LYS A 119 -39.86 -5.12 26.49
CA LYS A 119 -38.51 -5.64 26.31
C LYS A 119 -38.24 -5.89 24.84
N PHE A 120 -37.01 -5.63 24.44
CA PHE A 120 -36.49 -5.87 23.11
C PHE A 120 -35.07 -6.42 23.23
N SER A 121 -34.81 -7.52 22.54
CA SER A 121 -33.50 -8.14 22.42
C SER A 121 -33.36 -8.74 21.03
N TYR A 122 -32.16 -8.71 20.48
CA TYR A 122 -31.88 -9.31 19.20
C TYR A 122 -30.54 -10.04 19.25
N GLU A 123 -30.45 -11.13 18.51
CA GLU A 123 -29.26 -11.96 18.38
C GLU A 123 -28.91 -12.05 16.90
N LEU A 124 -27.65 -11.77 16.59
CA LEU A 124 -27.12 -12.00 15.25
C LEU A 124 -26.61 -13.44 15.19
N SER A 125 -27.14 -14.25 14.27
CA SER A 125 -26.55 -15.56 13.99
C SER A 125 -25.16 -15.40 13.36
N GLU A 126 -24.25 -16.33 13.66
CA GLU A 126 -22.84 -16.29 13.23
C GLU A 126 -22.66 -16.15 11.70
N ASP A 127 -23.61 -16.65 10.92
CA ASP A 127 -23.60 -16.59 9.45
C ASP A 127 -24.25 -15.33 8.86
N ASN A 128 -24.68 -14.35 9.67
CA ASN A 128 -25.42 -13.15 9.26
C ASN A 128 -26.66 -13.45 8.36
N ALA A 129 -27.17 -14.68 8.38
CA ALA A 129 -28.24 -15.13 7.49
C ALA A 129 -29.65 -14.75 7.98
N ALA A 130 -29.81 -14.56 9.29
CA ALA A 130 -31.05 -14.12 9.90
C ALA A 130 -30.76 -13.41 11.23
N ILE A 131 -31.55 -12.39 11.54
CA ILE A 131 -31.54 -11.74 12.86
C ILE A 131 -32.75 -12.21 13.62
N ASN A 132 -32.52 -12.85 14.76
CA ASN A 132 -33.59 -13.29 15.64
C ASN A 132 -33.87 -12.19 16.65
N VAL A 133 -35.13 -11.76 16.71
CA VAL A 133 -35.61 -10.74 17.61
C VAL A 133 -36.56 -11.37 18.62
N LYS A 134 -36.26 -11.14 19.89
CA LYS A 134 -37.08 -11.56 21.03
C LYS A 134 -37.60 -10.33 21.76
N MET A 135 -38.90 -10.26 21.92
CA MET A 135 -39.61 -9.16 22.56
C MET A 135 -40.56 -9.69 23.62
N SER A 136 -40.85 -8.85 24.61
CA SER A 136 -41.94 -9.11 25.56
C SER A 136 -42.85 -7.89 25.61
N GLY A 137 -44.13 -8.12 25.85
CA GLY A 137 -45.13 -7.06 25.88
C GLY A 137 -46.38 -7.42 26.66
N GLN A 138 -47.32 -6.47 26.66
CA GLN A 138 -48.65 -6.63 27.22
C GLN A 138 -49.70 -6.11 26.24
N ALA A 139 -50.87 -6.74 26.21
CA ALA A 139 -51.99 -6.34 25.37
C ALA A 139 -53.31 -6.32 26.14
N ILE A 140 -54.26 -5.53 25.66
CA ILE A 140 -55.62 -5.48 26.22
C ILE A 140 -56.40 -6.73 25.75
N GLY A 141 -56.21 -7.84 26.47
CA GLY A 141 -56.88 -9.11 26.24
C GLY A 141 -56.29 -9.96 25.10
N TYR A 142 -56.66 -11.25 25.09
CA TYR A 142 -56.18 -12.24 24.11
C TYR A 142 -56.54 -11.89 22.66
N ARG A 143 -57.67 -11.21 22.45
CA ARG A 143 -58.11 -10.76 21.12
C ARG A 143 -57.12 -9.76 20.49
N SER A 144 -56.54 -8.87 21.30
CA SER A 144 -55.55 -7.90 20.82
C SER A 144 -54.26 -8.60 20.41
N VAL A 145 -53.82 -9.62 21.15
CA VAL A 145 -52.65 -10.44 20.79
C VAL A 145 -52.89 -11.19 19.47
N ALA A 146 -54.05 -11.82 19.32
CA ALA A 146 -54.40 -12.54 18.10
C ALA A 146 -54.44 -11.61 16.86
N LEU A 147 -55.00 -10.40 17.00
CA LEU A 147 -55.04 -9.43 15.90
C LEU A 147 -53.63 -8.93 15.56
N GLN A 148 -52.80 -8.66 16.57
CA GLN A 148 -51.42 -8.22 16.35
C GLN A 148 -50.60 -9.28 15.61
N SER A 149 -50.80 -10.56 15.94
CA SER A 149 -50.16 -11.69 15.28
C SER A 149 -50.52 -11.76 13.78
N ASP A 150 -51.80 -11.61 13.44
CA ASP A 150 -52.24 -11.59 12.04
C ASP A 150 -51.65 -10.39 11.26
N LEU A 151 -51.53 -9.21 11.89
CA LEU A 151 -50.90 -8.05 11.28
C LEU A 151 -49.40 -8.26 11.03
N PHE A 152 -48.68 -8.88 11.97
CA PHE A 152 -47.26 -9.16 11.82
C PHE A 152 -47.00 -10.23 10.77
N ALA A 153 -47.82 -11.28 10.71
CA ALA A 153 -47.70 -12.36 9.72
C ALA A 153 -47.94 -11.87 8.27
N LYS A 154 -48.66 -10.76 8.08
CA LYS A 154 -48.90 -10.14 6.76
C LYS A 154 -47.72 -9.31 6.26
N ASN A 155 -46.77 -8.94 7.13
CA ASN A 155 -45.63 -8.14 6.73
C ASN A 155 -44.54 -9.03 6.12
N LYS A 156 -43.96 -8.61 4.99
CA LYS A 156 -42.88 -9.32 4.31
C LYS A 156 -41.51 -9.20 5.01
N ASN A 157 -41.34 -8.19 5.86
CA ASN A 157 -40.08 -7.88 6.52
C ASN A 157 -39.90 -8.65 7.84
N LEU A 158 -40.98 -9.19 8.41
CA LEU A 158 -41.00 -9.99 9.63
C LEU A 158 -41.27 -11.44 9.25
N ILE A 159 -40.30 -12.31 9.46
CA ILE A 159 -40.36 -13.73 9.11
C ILE A 159 -40.80 -14.50 10.36
N ASP A 160 -41.87 -15.29 10.21
CA ASP A 160 -42.40 -16.21 11.21
C ASP A 160 -42.56 -15.61 12.63
N PRO A 161 -43.45 -14.62 12.82
CA PRO A 161 -43.72 -14.06 14.14
C PRO A 161 -44.51 -15.04 15.02
N ILE A 162 -43.92 -15.44 16.15
CA ILE A 162 -44.48 -16.41 17.09
C ILE A 162 -44.75 -15.72 18.44
N PHE A 163 -46.02 -15.67 18.83
CA PHE A 163 -46.44 -15.22 20.16
C PHE A 163 -46.54 -16.42 21.12
N SER A 164 -45.92 -16.31 22.28
CA SER A 164 -45.83 -17.37 23.29
C SER A 164 -46.01 -16.81 24.72
N ASN A 165 -46.03 -17.70 25.71
CA ASN A 165 -46.10 -17.37 27.14
C ASN A 165 -47.24 -16.41 27.52
N LEU A 166 -48.44 -16.64 26.97
CA LEU A 166 -49.61 -15.80 27.21
C LEU A 166 -50.13 -15.96 28.65
N THR A 167 -49.97 -14.93 29.46
CA THR A 167 -50.37 -14.93 30.89
C THR A 167 -51.17 -13.68 31.24
N LEU A 168 -52.12 -13.78 32.17
CA LEU A 168 -52.91 -12.63 32.60
C LEU A 168 -52.18 -11.88 33.73
N ASP A 169 -52.12 -10.56 33.64
CA ASP A 169 -51.64 -9.71 34.74
C ASP A 169 -52.78 -9.38 35.73
N ASN A 170 -52.42 -8.80 36.87
CA ASN A 170 -53.37 -8.41 37.92
C ASN A 170 -54.33 -7.28 37.48
N SER A 171 -54.06 -6.62 36.36
CA SER A 171 -54.86 -5.54 35.77
C SER A 171 -55.78 -6.03 34.64
N GLY A 172 -55.75 -7.33 34.31
CA GLY A 172 -56.53 -7.94 33.23
C GLY A 172 -55.89 -7.81 31.83
N ASN A 173 -54.65 -7.36 31.71
CA ASN A 173 -53.89 -7.39 30.46
C ASN A 173 -53.26 -8.77 30.25
N VAL A 174 -52.98 -9.10 28.99
CA VAL A 174 -52.28 -10.33 28.63
C VAL A 174 -50.82 -9.99 28.38
N LEU A 175 -49.94 -10.52 29.23
CA LEU A 175 -48.50 -10.57 29.03
C LEU A 175 -48.19 -11.63 27.97
N PHE A 176 -47.23 -11.34 27.10
CA PHE A 176 -46.80 -12.26 26.05
C PHE A 176 -45.32 -12.07 25.72
N ASP A 177 -44.72 -13.12 25.18
CA ASP A 177 -43.43 -13.08 24.52
C ASP A 177 -43.62 -13.23 23.01
N LEU A 178 -42.76 -12.58 22.24
CA LEU A 178 -42.77 -12.58 20.78
C LEU A 178 -41.37 -12.89 20.27
N GLU A 179 -41.27 -13.84 19.37
CA GLU A 179 -40.05 -14.19 18.66
C GLU A 179 -40.30 -14.12 17.14
N PHE A 180 -39.41 -13.47 16.40
CA PHE A 180 -39.45 -13.43 14.93
C PHE A 180 -38.06 -13.28 14.35
N SER A 181 -37.91 -13.64 13.09
CA SER A 181 -36.67 -13.42 12.33
C SER A 181 -36.82 -12.25 11.35
N VAL A 182 -35.73 -11.55 11.06
CA VAL A 182 -35.70 -10.45 10.09
C VAL A 182 -34.67 -10.75 9.00
N ASP A 183 -35.01 -10.40 7.76
CA ASP A 183 -34.11 -10.50 6.62
C ASP A 183 -32.90 -9.55 6.79
N PRO A 184 -31.65 -10.05 6.72
CA PRO A 184 -30.45 -9.23 6.84
C PRO A 184 -30.35 -8.07 5.85
N SER A 185 -31.00 -8.19 4.69
CA SER A 185 -31.00 -7.15 3.66
C SER A 185 -31.89 -5.96 3.98
N PHE A 186 -32.82 -6.11 4.94
CA PHE A 186 -33.68 -5.03 5.44
C PHE A 186 -32.97 -4.14 6.46
N VAL A 187 -32.06 -4.74 7.25
CA VAL A 187 -31.31 -4.07 8.32
C VAL A 187 -29.93 -3.59 7.89
N ASN A 188 -29.55 -3.74 6.62
CA ASN A 188 -28.22 -3.32 6.17
C ASN A 188 -28.13 -1.79 6.15
N TYR A 189 -27.20 -1.22 6.91
CA TYR A 189 -27.06 0.23 7.08
C TYR A 189 -26.91 1.01 5.76
N LYS A 190 -26.21 0.45 4.77
CA LYS A 190 -26.05 1.10 3.46
C LYS A 190 -27.37 1.24 2.73
N ARG A 191 -28.26 0.24 2.84
CA ARG A 191 -29.60 0.31 2.28
C ARG A 191 -30.52 1.25 3.04
N THR A 192 -30.42 1.31 4.37
CA THR A 192 -31.27 2.21 5.16
C THR A 192 -31.03 3.67 4.77
N LEU A 193 -29.77 4.06 4.58
CA LEU A 193 -29.43 5.41 4.11
C LEU A 193 -29.95 5.73 2.71
N GLN A 194 -30.02 4.74 1.82
CA GLN A 194 -30.57 4.92 0.47
C GLN A 194 -32.10 5.00 0.46
N ALA A 195 -32.76 4.37 1.43
CA ALA A 195 -34.21 4.44 1.56
C ALA A 195 -34.69 5.78 2.12
N GLU A 196 -33.84 6.48 2.86
CA GLU A 196 -34.12 7.79 3.49
C GLU A 196 -33.77 8.99 2.58
N SER A 197 -32.91 8.81 1.58
CA SER A 197 -32.49 9.83 0.60
C SER A 197 -33.43 9.96 -0.59
#